data_AF-A0A7C8A6D4-F1
#
_entry.id   AF-A0A7C8A6D4-F1
#
_cell.length_a   1.000
_cell.length_b   1.000
_cell.length_c   1.000
_cell.angle_alpha   90.00
_cell.angle_beta   90.00
_cell.angle_gamma   90.00
#
_symmetry.space_group_name_H-M   'P 1'
#
loop_
_entity.id
_entity.type
_entity.pdbx_description
1 polymer ?
#
loop_
_entity_poly.entity_id
_entity_poly.type
_entity_poly.pdbx_seq_one_letter_code
_entity_poly.pdbx_strand_id
1 'polypeptide(L)' 'MDTEKILRGKRILIVDDEEDILEFLTELLGVCKIDRASTFEEGKKLLESHYYHAAVLDIMGVR' A
#
# COMPACT_ATOMS: atom_id res chain seq x y z
N MET A 1 -17.88 -15.52 2.36
CA MET A 1 -16.83 -15.10 3.32
C MET A 1 -16.99 -13.60 3.52
N ASP A 2 -16.86 -13.12 4.76
CA ASP A 2 -16.91 -11.69 5.04
C ASP A 2 -15.53 -11.08 4.76
N THR A 3 -15.41 -10.42 3.60
CA THR A 3 -14.15 -9.84 3.12
C THR A 3 -13.65 -8.75 4.06
N GLU A 4 -14.53 -7.92 4.63
CA GLU A 4 -14.14 -6.85 5.54
C GLU A 4 -13.52 -7.42 6.82
N LYS A 5 -14.08 -8.52 7.35
CA LYS A 5 -13.51 -9.23 8.50
C LYS A 5 -12.11 -9.80 8.20
N ILE A 6 -11.84 -10.21 6.95
CA ILE A 6 -10.53 -10.75 6.54
C ILE A 6 -9.49 -9.63 6.39
N LEU A 7 -9.90 -8.50 5.81
CA LEU A 7 -9.02 -7.38 5.52
C LEU A 7 -8.72 -6.53 6.75
N ARG A 8 -9.62 -6.49 7.74
CA ARG A 8 -9.48 -5.65 8.93
C ARG A 8 -8.12 -5.83 9.62
N GLY A 9 -7.39 -4.73 9.74
CA GLY A 9 -6.10 -4.68 10.43
C GLY A 9 -4.92 -5.30 9.67
N LYS A 10 -5.12 -5.80 8.44
CA LYS A 10 -4.01 -6.19 7.56
C LYS A 10 -3.19 -4.95 7.23
N ARG A 11 -1.87 -5.08 7.35
CA ARG A 11 -0.91 -4.05 6.92
C ARG A 11 -0.61 -4.20 5.44
N ILE A 12 -0.83 -3.15 4.66
CA ILE A 12 -0.64 -3.10 3.21
C ILE A 12 0.29 -1.95 2.88
N LEU A 13 1.23 -2.18 1.98
CA LEU A 13 2.06 -1.13 1.38
C LEU A 13 1.50 -0.76 0.01
N ILE A 14 1.44 0.52 -0.30
CA ILE A 14 1.04 1.04 -1.62
C ILE A 14 2.19 1.90 -2.14
N VAL A 15 2.66 1.60 -3.35
CA VAL A 15 3.76 2.35 -4.00
C VAL A 15 3.30 2.76 -5.39
N ASP A 16 3.13 4.06 -5.61
CA ASP A 16 2.61 4.66 -6.84
C ASP A 16 3.06 6.13 -6.89
N ASP A 17 3.55 6.63 -8.03
CA ASP A 17 4.01 8.01 -8.15
C ASP A 17 2.87 9.02 -8.33
N GLU A 18 1.65 8.55 -8.57
CA GLU A 18 0.44 9.36 -8.67
C GLU A 18 -0.26 9.49 -7.29
N GLU A 19 -0.25 10.70 -6.71
CA GLU A 19 -0.85 10.98 -5.38
C GLU A 19 -2.36 10.68 -5.32
N ASP A 20 -3.10 10.88 -6.41
CA ASP A 20 -4.53 10.59 -6.48
C ASP A 20 -4.82 9.08 -6.44
N ILE A 21 -3.95 8.26 -7.02
CA ILE A 21 -4.02 6.80 -6.89
C ILE A 21 -3.73 6.37 -5.44
N LEU A 22 -2.72 6.96 -4.79
CA LEU A 22 -2.43 6.70 -3.38
C LEU A 22 -3.61 7.06 -2.48
N GLU A 23 -4.26 8.21 -2.70
CA GLU A 23 -5.43 8.64 -1.95
C GLU A 23 -6.62 7.68 -2.19
N PHE A 24 -6.95 7.40 -3.45
CA PHE A 24 -8.03 6.49 -3.82
C PHE A 24 -7.88 5.10 -3.19
N LEU A 25 -6.69 4.50 -3.26
CA LEU A 25 -6.45 3.18 -2.68
C LEU A 25 -6.46 3.20 -1.15
N THR A 26 -6.03 4.29 -0.53
CA THR A 26 -6.10 4.47 0.93
C THR A 26 -7.54 4.51 1.40
N GLU A 27 -8.42 5.24 0.69
CA GLU A 27 -9.85 5.29 0.99
C GLU A 27 -10.50 3.90 0.78
N LEU A 28 -10.23 3.26 -0.36
CA LEU A 28 -10.77 1.94 -0.69
C LEU A 28 -10.39 0.87 0.35
N LEU A 29 -9.16 0.95 0.89
CA LEU A 29 -8.62 0.00 1.85
C LEU A 29 -8.66 0.52 3.29
N GLY A 30 -9.54 1.48 3.63
CA GLY A 30 -9.56 2.15 4.94
C GLY A 30 -9.74 1.24 6.17
N VAL A 31 -10.13 -0.03 5.99
CA VAL A 31 -10.19 -1.04 7.07
C VAL A 31 -8.83 -1.70 7.38
N CYS A 32 -7.85 -1.52 6.50
CA CYS A 32 -6.48 -1.98 6.62
C CYS A 32 -5.60 -0.93 7.31
N LYS A 33 -4.37 -1.31 7.64
CA LYS A 33 -3.30 -0.38 8.04
C LYS A 33 -2.46 -0.07 6.81
N ILE A 34 -2.51 1.15 6.32
CA ILE A 34 -1.88 1.53 5.06
C ILE A 34 -0.60 2.32 5.34
N ASP A 35 0.50 1.86 4.75
CA ASP A 35 1.68 2.70 4.51
C ASP A 35 1.74 2.98 3.00
N ARG A 36 2.12 4.20 2.62
CA ARG A 36 2.20 4.65 1.23
C ARG A 36 3.58 5.23 0.92
N ALA A 37 4.00 5.11 -0.33
CA ALA A 37 5.23 5.69 -0.85
C ALA A 37 5.01 6.16 -2.29
N SER A 38 5.63 7.28 -2.67
CA SER A 38 5.53 7.83 -4.02
C SER A 38 6.77 7.56 -4.90
N THR A 39 7.73 6.81 -4.37
CA THR A 39 8.99 6.47 -5.06
C THR A 39 9.38 5.03 -4.79
N PHE A 40 10.21 4.47 -5.68
CA PHE A 40 10.70 3.11 -5.52
C PHE A 40 11.58 2.98 -4.27
N GLU A 41 12.49 3.92 -4.02
CA GLU A 41 13.40 3.86 -2.87
C GLU A 41 12.66 3.91 -1.54
N GLU A 42 11.63 4.75 -1.42
CA GLU A 42 10.83 4.82 -0.21
C GLU A 42 10.04 3.51 -0.01
N GLY A 43 9.38 3.02 -1.06
CA GLY A 43 8.66 1.75 -1.03
C GLY A 43 9.57 0.58 -0.65
N LYS A 44 10.77 0.51 -1.23
CA LYS A 44 11.79 -0.48 -0.90
C LYS A 44 12.23 -0.38 0.56
N LYS A 45 12.54 0.82 1.05
CA LYS A 45 12.94 1.03 2.45
C LYS A 45 11.84 0.59 3.41
N LEU A 46 10.57 0.85 3.09
CA LEU A 46 9.43 0.39 3.86
C LEU A 46 9.34 -1.14 3.87
N LEU A 47 9.44 -1.80 2.72
CA LEU A 47 9.46 -3.26 2.59
C LEU A 47 10.60 -3.92 3.38
N GLU A 48 11.78 -3.31 3.38
CA GLU A 48 12.95 -3.83 4.11
C GLU A 48 12.84 -3.61 5.63
N SER A 49 12.07 -2.60 6.06
CA SER A 49 11.94 -2.21 7.47
C SER A 49 10.71 -2.80 8.18
N HIS A 50 9.71 -3.26 7.44
CA HIS A 50 8.42 -3.67 8.00
C HIS A 50 7.88 -4.94 7.33
N TYR A 51 7.09 -5.71 8.10
CA TYR A 51 6.31 -6.81 7.56
C TYR A 51 4.98 -6.33 6.99
N TYR A 52 4.68 -6.72 5.76
CA TYR A 52 3.41 -6.46 5.09
C TYR A 52 2.67 -7.76 4.77
N HIS A 53 1.34 -7.71 4.82
CA HIS A 53 0.50 -8.84 4.41
C HIS A 53 0.33 -8.88 2.90
N ALA A 54 0.34 -7.72 2.26
CA ALA A 54 0.36 -7.55 0.81
C ALA A 54 0.97 -6.20 0.45
N ALA A 55 1.38 -6.06 -0.80
CA ALA A 55 1.81 -4.79 -1.38
C ALA A 55 1.11 -4.58 -2.73
N VAL A 56 0.75 -3.34 -3.02
CA VAL A 56 0.29 -2.87 -4.33
C VAL A 56 1.40 -1.99 -4.88
N LEU A 57 1.97 -2.40 -6.01
CA LEU A 57 3.14 -1.76 -6.61
C LEU A 57 2.77 -1.34 -8.03
N ASP A 58 2.94 -0.07 -8.33
CA ASP A 58 2.92 0.38 -9.71
C ASP A 58 4.14 -0.17 -10.48
N ILE A 59 3.87 -0.67 -11.68
CA ILE A 59 4.87 -1.27 -12.57
C ILE A 59 5.40 -0.26 -13.60
N MET A 60 4.74 0.90 -13.76
CA MET A 60 5.03 1.92 -14.76
C MET A 60 5.54 3.22 -14.14
N GLY A 61 6.73 3.21 -13.54
CA GLY A 61 7.50 4.46 -13.41
C GLY A 61 7.91 4.89 -12.02
N VAL A 62 7.72 4.07 -10.99
CA VAL A 62 8.43 4.28 -9.72
C VAL A 62 9.94 4.14 -9.96
N ARG A 63 10.63 5.28 -10.09
CA ARG A 63 12.09 5.36 -10.11
C ARG A 63 12.64 5.58 -8.71
#